data_AF-A0A0Q4G4M3-F1
#
_entry.id   AF-A0A0Q4G4M3-F1
#
_cell.length_a   1.000
_cell.length_b   1.000
_cell.length_c   1.000
_cell.angle_alpha   90.00
_cell.angle_beta   90.00
_cell.angle_gamma   90.00
#
_symmetry.space_group_name_H-M   'P 1'
#
loop_
_entity.id
_entity.type
_entity.pdbx_description
1 polymer ?
#
loop_
_entity_poly.entity_id
_entity_poly.type
_entity_poly.pdbx_seq_one_letter_code
_entity_poly.pdbx_strand_id
1 'polypeptide(L)'
;MRRVISIGVVAAGTILLIAFVVLLRKPVIDSSANGLFANDFCGTIKLADGKMLLNDQRTISYVIGRDVDGPYILPRFDVGAVSDQGLDVDGTRSVRKLRLDRLPSATKLTLHEGSTPYVFKRLTPRLRK
;
A
#
# COMPACT_ATOMS: atom_id res chain seq x y z
N MET A 1 -13.43 51.41 -11.53
CA MET A 1 -13.14 50.35 -12.53
C MET A 1 -11.74 49.73 -12.39
N ARG A 2 -10.63 50.49 -12.35
CA ARG A 2 -9.27 49.93 -12.19
C ARG A 2 -9.05 49.00 -10.99
N ARG A 3 -9.67 49.28 -9.84
CA ARG A 3 -9.55 48.45 -8.61
C ARG A 3 -10.27 47.10 -8.69
N VAL A 4 -11.35 47.00 -9.46
CA VAL A 4 -12.16 45.77 -9.58
C VAL A 4 -11.44 44.75 -10.47
N ILE A 5 -10.77 45.24 -11.52
CA ILE A 5 -9.95 44.44 -12.43
C ILE A 5 -8.72 43.87 -11.70
N SER A 6 -8.10 44.65 -10.83
CA SER A 6 -6.92 44.19 -10.05
C SER A 6 -7.28 43.14 -9.01
N ILE A 7 -8.43 43.25 -8.34
CA ILE A 7 -8.91 42.22 -7.40
C ILE A 7 -9.23 40.91 -8.15
N GLY A 8 -9.87 40.99 -9.32
CA GLY A 8 -10.18 39.83 -10.15
C GLY A 8 -8.93 39.09 -10.62
N VAL A 9 -7.89 39.82 -11.03
CA VAL A 9 -6.61 39.24 -11.46
C VAL A 9 -5.86 38.59 -10.30
N VAL A 10 -5.85 39.22 -9.13
CA VAL A 10 -5.21 38.66 -7.93
C VAL A 10 -5.92 37.39 -7.48
N ALA A 11 -7.27 37.40 -7.43
CA ALA A 11 -8.06 36.25 -7.05
C ALA A 11 -7.88 35.06 -8.01
N ALA A 12 -7.94 35.32 -9.33
CA ALA A 12 -7.70 34.29 -10.34
C ALA A 12 -6.28 33.72 -10.27
N GLY A 13 -5.27 34.59 -10.06
CA GLY A 13 -3.88 34.17 -9.88
C GLY A 13 -3.68 33.27 -8.65
N THR A 14 -4.30 33.61 -7.52
CA THR A 14 -4.24 32.76 -6.32
C THR A 14 -4.91 31.41 -6.51
N ILE A 15 -6.07 31.34 -7.19
CA ILE A 15 -6.76 30.07 -7.45
C ILE A 15 -5.92 29.19 -8.37
N LEU A 16 -5.35 29.77 -9.43
CA LEU A 16 -4.50 29.04 -10.37
C LEU A 16 -3.25 28.50 -9.68
N LEU A 17 -2.63 29.30 -8.80
CA LEU A 17 -1.46 28.89 -8.01
C LEU A 17 -1.80 27.73 -7.07
N ILE A 18 -2.94 27.79 -6.36
CA ILE A 18 -3.39 26.72 -5.47
C ILE A 18 -3.66 25.44 -6.26
N ALA A 19 -4.37 25.54 -7.39
CA ALA A 19 -4.64 24.40 -8.26
C ALA A 19 -3.34 23.76 -8.77
N PHE A 20 -2.36 24.58 -9.18
CA PHE A 20 -1.05 24.13 -9.63
C PHE A 20 -0.26 23.42 -8.52
N VAL A 21 -0.27 23.96 -7.30
CA VAL A 21 0.37 23.34 -6.13
C VAL A 21 -0.29 22.01 -5.77
N VAL A 22 -1.62 21.91 -5.83
CA VAL A 22 -2.34 20.66 -5.56
C VAL A 22 -2.03 19.60 -6.62
N LEU A 23 -1.97 19.99 -7.90
CA LEU A 23 -1.58 19.09 -9.00
C LEU A 23 -0.13 18.59 -8.89
N LEU A 24 0.77 19.40 -8.34
CA LEU A 24 2.17 19.03 -8.13
C LEU A 24 2.43 18.19 -6.87
N ARG A 25 1.47 18.13 -5.92
CA ARG A 25 1.61 17.28 -4.74
C ARG A 25 1.56 15.81 -5.17
N LYS A 26 2.74 15.19 -5.26
CA LYS A 26 2.86 13.74 -5.33
C LYS A 26 2.10 13.13 -4.15
N PRO A 27 1.32 12.05 -4.35
CA PRO A 27 0.68 11.37 -3.24
C PRO A 27 1.76 11.01 -2.21
N VAL A 28 1.51 11.32 -0.93
CA VAL A 28 2.42 10.92 0.14
C VAL A 28 2.35 9.40 0.20
N ILE A 29 3.37 8.75 -0.36
CA ILE A 29 3.46 7.30 -0.35
C ILE A 29 3.98 6.89 1.04
N ASP A 30 3.14 6.21 1.80
CA ASP A 30 3.50 5.71 3.12
C ASP A 30 4.41 4.48 2.99
N SER A 31 5.69 4.70 3.29
CA SER A 31 6.75 3.67 3.25
C SER A 31 6.88 2.89 4.56
N SER A 32 6.02 3.16 5.55
CA SER A 32 6.10 2.56 6.89
C SER A 32 5.89 1.04 6.91
N ALA A 33 5.32 0.44 5.86
CA ALA A 33 5.19 -1.01 5.74
C ALA A 33 6.27 -1.65 4.85
N ASN A 34 7.15 -0.87 4.21
CA ASN A 34 8.12 -1.38 3.24
C ASN A 34 8.93 -2.55 3.80
N GLY A 35 9.14 -3.59 3.01
CA GLY A 35 9.82 -4.80 3.45
C GLY A 35 9.53 -6.01 2.58
N LEU A 36 10.36 -7.04 2.72
CA LEU A 36 10.13 -8.35 2.14
C LEU A 36 9.61 -9.28 3.24
N PHE A 37 8.54 -10.00 2.95
CA PHE A 37 7.89 -10.93 3.87
C PHE A 37 7.77 -12.29 3.18
N ALA A 38 7.95 -13.37 3.93
CA ALA A 38 7.92 -14.72 3.40
C ALA A 38 7.08 -15.65 4.28
N ASN A 39 6.39 -16.58 3.63
CA ASN A 39 5.71 -17.71 4.22
C ASN A 39 6.15 -18.96 3.45
N ASP A 40 6.51 -20.02 4.18
CA ASP A 40 7.11 -21.23 3.59
C ASP A 40 6.13 -22.00 2.68
N PHE A 41 4.82 -21.78 2.82
CA PHE A 41 3.77 -22.47 2.06
C PHE A 41 3.33 -21.68 0.81
N CYS A 42 3.09 -20.37 0.94
CA CYS A 42 2.48 -19.56 -0.12
C CYS A 42 3.42 -18.56 -0.80
N GLY A 43 4.66 -18.39 -0.30
CA GLY A 43 5.71 -17.64 -0.98
C GLY A 43 6.01 -16.26 -0.37
N THR A 44 6.27 -15.25 -1.20
CA THR A 44 6.82 -13.96 -0.79
C THR A 44 5.93 -12.77 -1.16
N ILE A 45 5.94 -11.77 -0.27
CA ILE A 45 5.28 -10.47 -0.46
C ILE A 45 6.33 -9.39 -0.25
N LYS A 46 6.61 -8.60 -1.29
CA LYS A 46 7.48 -7.43 -1.20
C LYS A 46 6.65 -6.16 -1.26
N LEU A 47 6.75 -5.35 -0.22
CA LEU A 47 6.11 -4.05 -0.10
C LEU A 47 7.16 -2.96 -0.34
N ALA A 48 6.90 -2.12 -1.32
CA ALA A 48 7.73 -0.97 -1.64
C ALA A 48 6.87 0.16 -2.16
N ASP A 49 6.77 1.23 -1.38
CA ASP A 49 6.25 2.53 -1.83
C ASP A 49 4.83 2.40 -2.44
N GLY A 50 3.93 1.76 -1.71
CA GLY A 50 2.55 1.55 -2.14
C GLY A 50 2.38 0.49 -3.23
N LYS A 51 3.44 -0.26 -3.56
CA LYS A 51 3.41 -1.40 -4.48
C LYS A 51 3.72 -2.71 -3.76
N MET A 52 2.87 -3.70 -3.99
CA MET A 52 2.95 -5.05 -3.47
C MET A 52 3.30 -5.98 -4.62
N LEU A 53 4.48 -6.59 -4.55
CA LEU A 53 4.96 -7.61 -5.47
C LEU A 53 4.80 -8.98 -4.81
N LEU A 54 4.05 -9.86 -5.47
CA LEU A 54 3.69 -11.20 -5.03
C LEU A 54 4.55 -12.21 -5.80
N ASN A 55 5.27 -13.07 -5.08
CA ASN A 55 6.12 -14.14 -5.62
C ASN A 55 7.07 -13.69 -6.75
N ASP A 56 7.52 -12.43 -6.71
CA ASP A 56 8.33 -11.78 -7.76
C ASP A 56 7.70 -11.80 -9.18
N GLN A 57 6.39 -12.06 -9.29
CA GLN A 57 5.68 -12.21 -10.56
C GLN A 57 4.67 -11.10 -10.81
N ARG A 58 3.84 -10.76 -9.80
CA ARG A 58 2.70 -9.85 -9.99
C ARG A 58 2.78 -8.66 -9.06
N THR A 59 2.67 -7.45 -9.63
CA THR A 59 2.68 -6.20 -8.87
C THR A 59 1.30 -5.57 -8.84
N ILE A 60 0.82 -5.22 -7.65
CA ILE A 60 -0.42 -4.45 -7.44
C ILE A 60 -0.16 -3.26 -6.52
N SER A 61 -1.00 -2.23 -6.62
CA SER A 61 -0.95 -1.10 -5.68
C SER A 61 -1.64 -1.47 -4.37
N TYR A 62 -1.22 -0.85 -3.27
CA TYR A 62 -1.89 -0.95 -1.98
C TYR A 62 -1.89 0.39 -1.25
N VAL A 63 -2.77 0.50 -0.26
CA VAL A 63 -2.78 1.60 0.72
C VAL A 63 -2.61 1.04 2.13
N ILE A 64 -2.05 1.86 3.01
CA ILE A 64 -1.92 1.55 4.44
C ILE A 64 -3.05 2.23 5.18
N GLY A 65 -3.70 1.50 6.07
CA GLY A 65 -4.74 2.01 6.95
C GLY A 65 -4.56 1.54 8.38
N ARG A 66 -5.40 2.06 9.27
CA ARG A 66 -5.50 1.63 10.67
C ARG A 66 -6.96 1.59 11.06
N ASP A 67 -7.37 0.51 11.71
CA ASP A 67 -8.69 0.40 12.33
C ASP A 67 -8.53 -0.03 13.81
N VAL A 68 -9.64 -0.44 14.43
CA VAL A 68 -9.69 -0.86 15.84
C VAL A 68 -8.79 -2.05 16.15
N ASP A 69 -8.50 -2.89 15.16
CA ASP A 69 -7.63 -4.07 15.32
C ASP A 69 -6.14 -3.74 15.06
N GLY A 70 -5.86 -2.52 14.61
CA GLY A 70 -4.51 -2.04 14.33
C GLY A 70 -4.23 -1.77 12.84
N PRO A 71 -2.94 -1.70 12.46
CA PRO A 71 -2.55 -1.35 11.11
C PRO A 71 -2.84 -2.49 10.11
N TYR A 72 -3.19 -2.11 8.90
CA TYR A 72 -3.46 -3.05 7.82
C TYR A 72 -3.02 -2.49 6.47
N ILE A 73 -2.86 -3.39 5.52
CA ILE A 73 -2.69 -3.12 4.11
C ILE A 73 -3.98 -3.48 3.40
N LEU A 74 -4.46 -2.57 2.56
CA LEU A 74 -5.56 -2.81 1.65
C LEU A 74 -5.02 -2.80 0.23
N PRO A 75 -4.86 -3.97 -0.42
CA PRO A 75 -4.46 -4.03 -1.81
C PRO A 75 -5.57 -3.53 -2.73
N ARG A 76 -5.24 -3.17 -3.96
CA ARG A 76 -6.24 -2.71 -4.95
C ARG A 76 -7.17 -3.83 -5.43
N PHE A 77 -6.69 -5.07 -5.37
CA PHE A 77 -7.40 -6.28 -5.78
C PHE A 77 -7.28 -7.32 -4.68
N ASP A 78 -8.16 -8.33 -4.65
CA ASP A 78 -8.07 -9.37 -3.65
C ASP A 78 -6.77 -10.18 -3.84
N VAL A 79 -6.12 -10.52 -2.73
CA VAL A 79 -4.90 -11.34 -2.71
C VAL A 79 -5.22 -12.60 -1.91
N GLY A 80 -5.04 -13.75 -2.53
CA GLY A 80 -5.32 -15.05 -1.92
C GLY A 80 -4.16 -16.03 -2.13
N ALA A 81 -4.12 -17.07 -1.30
CA ALA A 81 -3.27 -18.22 -1.49
C ALA A 81 -4.00 -19.29 -2.33
N VAL A 82 -3.30 -19.82 -3.32
CA VAL A 82 -3.74 -20.90 -4.21
C VAL A 82 -2.78 -22.06 -4.03
N SER A 83 -3.31 -23.25 -3.69
CA SER A 83 -2.53 -24.41 -3.24
C SER A 83 -1.34 -24.79 -4.13
N ASP A 84 -1.43 -24.55 -5.45
CA ASP A 84 -0.40 -24.96 -6.41
C ASP A 84 0.44 -23.78 -6.98
N GLN A 85 0.05 -22.54 -6.71
CA GLN A 85 0.63 -21.34 -7.31
C GLN A 85 1.16 -20.33 -6.29
N GLY A 86 0.93 -20.57 -5.00
CA GLY A 86 1.33 -19.66 -3.93
C GLY A 86 0.35 -18.50 -3.82
N LEU A 87 0.77 -17.26 -4.08
CA LEU A 87 -0.06 -16.07 -4.00
C LEU A 87 -0.57 -15.66 -5.38
N ASP A 88 -1.87 -15.40 -5.49
CA ASP A 88 -2.48 -14.84 -6.70
C ASP A 88 -3.43 -13.68 -6.37
N VAL A 89 -3.79 -12.92 -7.40
CA VAL A 89 -4.67 -11.77 -7.35
C VAL A 89 -5.95 -12.05 -8.12
N ASP A 90 -7.07 -11.99 -7.40
CA ASP A 90 -8.40 -12.12 -7.96
C ASP A 90 -9.08 -10.74 -8.03
N GLY A 91 -9.42 -10.30 -9.24
CA GLY A 91 -10.12 -9.03 -9.47
C GLY A 91 -11.63 -9.12 -9.29
N THR A 92 -12.19 -10.32 -9.16
CA THR A 92 -13.63 -10.57 -9.07
C THR A 92 -14.12 -10.68 -7.63
N ARG A 93 -13.21 -10.92 -6.69
CA ARG A 93 -13.50 -11.05 -5.25
C ARG A 93 -13.42 -9.72 -4.52
N SER A 94 -14.13 -9.65 -3.41
CA SER A 94 -14.00 -8.53 -2.47
C SER A 94 -12.58 -8.50 -1.89
N VAL A 95 -12.00 -7.31 -1.86
CA VAL A 95 -10.64 -7.08 -1.36
C VAL A 95 -10.57 -7.40 0.14
N ARG A 96 -9.61 -8.27 0.51
CA ARG A 96 -9.30 -8.57 1.91
C ARG A 96 -8.16 -7.71 2.45
N LYS A 97 -8.23 -7.41 3.75
CA LYS A 97 -7.17 -6.71 4.49
C LYS A 97 -6.05 -7.68 4.84
N LEU A 98 -4.80 -7.25 4.61
CA LEU A 98 -3.61 -7.92 5.12
C LEU A 98 -3.19 -7.21 6.41
N ARG A 99 -3.22 -7.91 7.55
CA ARG A 99 -2.95 -7.32 8.87
C ARG A 99 -1.45 -7.17 9.09
N LEU A 100 -1.05 -6.03 9.64
CA LEU A 100 0.32 -5.78 10.08
C LEU A 100 0.37 -5.86 11.60
N ASP A 101 1.45 -6.41 12.16
CA ASP A 101 1.65 -6.45 13.61
C ASP A 101 1.92 -5.06 14.20
N ARG A 102 2.63 -4.20 13.47
CA ARG A 102 2.98 -2.84 13.89
C ARG A 102 3.42 -1.97 12.72
N LEU A 103 3.43 -0.66 12.91
CA LEU A 103 4.07 0.33 12.02
C LEU A 103 4.97 1.24 12.85
N PRO A 104 6.08 1.79 12.28
CA PRO A 104 6.55 1.70 10.89
C PRO A 104 7.54 0.55 10.62
N SER A 105 7.56 -0.49 11.45
CA SER A 105 8.51 -1.59 11.31
C SER A 105 7.83 -2.93 11.50
N ALA A 106 6.83 -3.20 10.65
CA ALA A 106 6.04 -4.42 10.69
C ALA A 106 6.93 -5.66 10.59
N THR A 107 6.92 -6.57 11.56
CA THR A 107 7.69 -7.81 11.49
C THR A 107 6.89 -8.96 10.92
N LYS A 108 5.56 -8.83 10.90
CA LYS A 108 4.63 -9.85 10.44
C LYS A 108 3.54 -9.23 9.59
N LEU A 109 3.15 -9.98 8.58
CA LEU A 109 1.97 -9.70 7.77
C LEU A 109 1.08 -10.94 7.83
N THR A 110 -0.21 -10.75 8.10
CA THR A 110 -1.18 -11.85 8.22
C THR A 110 -2.27 -11.70 7.17
N LEU A 111 -2.45 -12.72 6.35
CA LEU A 111 -3.56 -12.86 5.42
C LEU A 111 -4.60 -13.81 6.01
N HIS A 112 -5.81 -13.30 6.25
CA HIS A 112 -6.92 -14.12 6.74
C HIS A 112 -7.69 -14.70 5.55
N GLU A 113 -7.53 -16.00 5.34
CA GLU A 113 -8.21 -16.76 4.29
C GLU A 113 -8.79 -18.05 4.88
N GLY A 114 -10.11 -18.20 4.82
CA GLY A 114 -10.79 -19.32 5.44
C GLY A 114 -10.59 -19.35 6.96
N SER A 115 -10.36 -20.55 7.52
CA SER A 115 -10.21 -20.79 8.96
C SER A 115 -8.78 -20.61 9.47
N THR A 116 -7.77 -20.71 8.60
CA THR A 116 -6.35 -20.70 9.00
C THR A 116 -5.63 -19.52 8.36
N PRO A 117 -5.12 -18.55 9.14
CA PRO A 117 -4.43 -17.40 8.57
C PRO A 117 -3.04 -17.77 8.06
N TYR A 118 -2.65 -17.19 6.92
CA TYR A 118 -1.28 -17.25 6.41
C TYR A 118 -0.45 -16.14 7.05
N VAL A 119 0.59 -16.52 7.77
CA VAL A 119 1.48 -15.57 8.46
C VAL A 119 2.81 -15.47 7.72
N PHE A 120 3.10 -14.29 7.18
CA PHE A 120 4.36 -13.96 6.53
C PHE A 120 5.28 -13.25 7.51
N LYS A 121 6.52 -13.72 7.63
CA LYS A 121 7.54 -13.12 8.49
C LYS A 121 8.43 -12.21 7.65
N ARG A 122 8.79 -11.04 8.19
CA ARG A 122 9.75 -10.14 7.54
C ARG A 122 11.08 -10.86 7.37
N LEU A 123 11.58 -10.91 6.15
CA LEU A 123 12.95 -11.26 5.84
C LEU A 123 13.84 -10.07 6.17
N THR A 124 14.68 -10.23 7.19
CA THR A 124 15.79 -9.29 7.40
C THR A 124 16.77 -9.49 6.25
N PRO A 125 17.29 -8.41 5.62
CA PRO A 125 18.38 -8.56 4.68
C PRO A 125 19.51 -9.27 5.44
N ARG A 126 19.87 -10.49 5.04
CA ARG A 126 21.14 -11.07 5.49
C ARG A 126 22.21 -10.15 4.92
N LEU A 127 22.81 -9.32 5.76
CA LEU A 127 24.07 -8.65 5.47
C LEU A 127 25.06 -9.77 5.14
N ARG A 128 25.24 -10.03 3.85
CA ARG A 128 26.30 -10.89 3.35
C ARG A 128 27.58 -10.10 3.61
N LYS A 129 28.30 -10.51 4.65
CA LYS A 129 29.61 -9.95 5.00
C LYS A 129 30.63 -10.36 3.96
#